data_AF-L0K6B2-F1
#
_entry.id   AF-L0K6B2-F1
#
_cell.length_a   1.000
_cell.length_b   1.000
_cell.length_c   1.000
_cell.angle_alpha   90.00
_cell.angle_beta   90.00
_cell.angle_gamma   90.00
#
_symmetry.space_group_name_H-M   'P 1'
#
loop_
_entity.id
_entity.type
_entity.pdbx_description
1 polymer ?
#
loop_
_entity_poly.entity_id
_entity_poly.type
_entity_poly.pdbx_seq_one_letter_code
_entity_poly.pdbx_strand_id
1 'polypeptide(L)'
;MGQIDKTPDEYQRLISKNRPADSKIKNFFTAYITGGTICLIGQLIIELLQGVGFSISDASALNAIILIFVGGLLTGLGVYDEIAQFAGAGTIVPITGFSNAIVAPAMEHKQEGYILGLGPNIYSVAGPVLTYGMLSAIIIGIIKILLSY
;
A
#
# COMPACT_ATOMS: atom_id res chain seq x y z
N MET A 1 -38.99 -2.40 23.31
CA MET A 1 -37.60 -2.06 22.96
C MET A 1 -36.72 -2.66 24.02
N GLY A 2 -36.10 -3.81 23.73
CA GLY A 2 -35.31 -4.57 24.71
C GLY A 2 -34.04 -3.81 25.11
N GLN A 3 -33.65 -3.92 26.38
CA GLN A 3 -32.41 -3.35 26.89
C GLN A 3 -31.24 -3.86 26.06
N ILE A 4 -30.47 -2.95 25.46
CA ILE A 4 -29.19 -3.26 24.81
C ILE A 4 -28.18 -3.36 25.95
N ASP A 5 -27.82 -4.57 26.34
CA ASP A 5 -26.73 -4.77 27.28
C ASP A 5 -25.41 -4.45 26.54
N LYS A 6 -24.61 -3.55 27.09
CA LYS A 6 -23.38 -3.05 26.43
C LYS A 6 -22.20 -4.01 26.64
N THR A 7 -22.47 -5.31 26.73
CA THR A 7 -21.42 -6.31 26.88
C THR A 7 -20.69 -6.48 25.54
N PRO A 8 -19.36 -6.59 25.54
CA PRO A 8 -18.57 -6.79 24.31
C PRO A 8 -19.05 -7.97 23.47
N ASP A 9 -19.55 -9.03 24.12
CA ASP A 9 -20.01 -10.26 23.49
C ASP A 9 -21.34 -10.09 22.74
N GLU A 10 -22.31 -9.35 23.30
CA GLU A 10 -23.59 -9.11 22.64
C GLU A 10 -23.42 -8.18 21.44
N TYR A 11 -22.52 -7.19 21.57
CA TYR A 11 -22.12 -6.32 20.46
C TYR A 11 -21.49 -7.11 19.31
N GLN A 12 -20.58 -8.06 19.60
CA GLN A 12 -20.01 -8.95 18.57
C GLN A 12 -21.06 -9.85 17.92
N ARG A 13 -22.06 -10.33 18.68
CA ARG A 13 -23.18 -11.11 18.13
C ARG A 13 -24.06 -10.28 17.20
N LEU A 14 -24.32 -9.02 17.53
CA LEU A 14 -25.07 -8.10 16.67
C LEU A 14 -24.31 -7.77 15.38
N ILE A 15 -22.99 -7.56 15.45
CA ILE A 15 -22.16 -7.34 14.27
C ILE A 15 -22.12 -8.59 13.39
N SER A 16 -21.84 -9.76 13.96
CA SER A 16 -21.76 -11.01 13.18
C SER A 16 -23.08 -11.39 12.51
N LYS A 17 -24.22 -11.04 13.13
CA LYS A 17 -25.56 -11.29 12.56
C LYS A 17 -25.94 -10.33 11.42
N ASN A 18 -25.45 -9.09 11.45
CA ASN A 18 -25.79 -8.05 10.45
C ASN A 18 -24.68 -7.78 9.43
N ARG A 19 -23.51 -8.43 9.56
CA ARG A 19 -22.38 -8.26 8.63
C ARG A 19 -22.70 -8.96 7.31
N PRO A 20 -22.66 -8.26 6.16
CA PRO A 20 -22.81 -8.92 4.86
C PRO A 20 -21.70 -9.97 4.69
N ALA A 21 -22.06 -11.13 4.11
CA ALA A 21 -21.10 -12.19 3.85
C ALA A 21 -20.08 -11.71 2.81
N ASP A 22 -18.84 -11.48 3.27
CA ASP A 22 -17.73 -11.09 2.40
C ASP A 22 -17.34 -12.28 1.51
N SER A 23 -17.47 -12.13 0.20
CA SER A 23 -17.05 -13.18 -0.73
C SER A 23 -15.54 -13.17 -0.87
N LYS A 24 -14.88 -13.99 -0.04
CA LYS A 24 -13.41 -14.15 -0.05
C LYS A 24 -12.85 -14.42 -1.46
N ILE A 25 -13.57 -15.22 -2.24
CA ILE A 25 -13.19 -15.57 -3.62
C ILE A 25 -13.25 -14.34 -4.52
N LYS A 26 -14.32 -13.55 -4.46
CA LYS A 26 -14.45 -12.32 -5.24
C LYS A 26 -13.33 -11.33 -4.89
N ASN A 27 -13.10 -11.10 -3.60
CA ASN A 27 -12.07 -10.16 -3.14
C ASN A 27 -10.67 -10.63 -3.55
N PHE A 28 -10.40 -11.94 -3.52
CA PHE A 28 -9.16 -12.51 -4.02
C PHE A 28 -8.95 -12.23 -5.51
N PHE A 29 -9.95 -12.50 -6.36
CA PHE A 29 -9.84 -12.23 -7.80
C PHE A 29 -9.68 -10.75 -8.10
N THR A 30 -10.45 -9.88 -7.45
CA THR A 30 -10.33 -8.44 -7.63
C THR A 30 -8.94 -7.95 -7.21
N ALA A 31 -8.42 -8.41 -6.06
CA ALA A 31 -7.08 -8.04 -5.59
C ALA A 31 -5.97 -8.55 -6.53
N TYR A 32 -6.09 -9.79 -7.02
CA TYR A 32 -5.12 -10.37 -7.95
C TYR A 32 -5.09 -9.61 -9.29
N ILE A 33 -6.25 -9.34 -9.87
CA ILE A 33 -6.34 -8.66 -11.17
C ILE A 33 -5.84 -7.22 -11.06
N THR A 34 -6.26 -6.49 -10.03
CA THR A 34 -5.87 -5.07 -9.86
C THR A 34 -4.38 -4.95 -9.56
N GLY A 35 -3.86 -5.71 -8.59
CA GLY A 35 -2.43 -5.72 -8.29
C GLY A 35 -1.59 -6.19 -9.47
N GLY A 36 -2.02 -7.26 -10.15
CA GLY A 36 -1.38 -7.77 -11.36
C GLY A 36 -1.37 -6.77 -12.50
N THR A 37 -2.45 -5.99 -12.68
CA THR A 37 -2.51 -4.93 -13.70
C THR A 37 -1.53 -3.80 -13.40
N ILE A 38 -1.42 -3.36 -12.14
CA ILE A 38 -0.45 -2.34 -11.74
C ILE A 38 0.98 -2.84 -11.97
N CYS A 39 1.28 -4.09 -11.61
CA CYS A 39 2.58 -4.70 -11.87
C CYS A 39 2.86 -4.83 -13.37
N LEU A 40 1.87 -5.18 -14.18
CA LEU A 40 1.99 -5.24 -15.64
C LEU A 40 2.33 -3.86 -16.23
N ILE A 41 1.68 -2.80 -15.75
CA ILE A 41 2.00 -1.42 -16.14
C ILE A 41 3.46 -1.09 -15.80
N GLY A 42 3.91 -1.45 -14.59
CA GLY A 42 5.31 -1.26 -14.19
C GLY A 42 6.30 -2.01 -15.08
N GLN A 43 5.98 -3.25 -15.43
CA GLN A 43 6.78 -4.05 -16.35
C GLN A 43 6.87 -3.40 -17.74
N LEU A 44 5.75 -2.90 -18.27
CA LEU A 44 5.72 -2.19 -19.56
C LEU A 44 6.59 -0.91 -19.52
N ILE A 45 6.55 -0.15 -18.43
CA ILE A 45 7.40 1.03 -18.26
C ILE A 45 8.89 0.62 -18.28
N ILE A 46 9.27 -0.45 -17.59
CA ILE A 46 10.64 -0.96 -17.59
C ILE A 46 11.08 -1.39 -19.01
N GLU A 47 10.23 -2.09 -19.74
CA GLU A 47 10.51 -2.52 -21.12
C GLU A 47 10.66 -1.33 -22.08
N LEU A 48 9.80 -0.31 -21.95
CA LEU A 48 9.91 0.92 -22.71
C LEU A 48 11.22 1.66 -22.42
N LEU A 49 11.61 1.79 -21.15
CA LEU A 49 12.87 2.44 -20.75
C LEU A 49 14.09 1.67 -21.26
N GLN A 50 14.08 0.34 -21.18
CA GLN A 50 15.14 -0.48 -21.77
C GLN A 50 15.20 -0.34 -23.30
N GLY A 51 14.05 -0.25 -23.97
CA GLY A 51 13.98 0.00 -25.42
C GLY A 51 14.55 1.36 -25.84
N VAL A 52 14.56 2.35 -24.94
CA VAL A 52 15.17 3.67 -25.15
C VAL A 52 16.68 3.69 -24.80
N GLY A 53 17.22 2.58 -24.28
CA GLY A 53 18.65 2.39 -24.02
C GLY A 53 19.07 2.50 -22.56
N PHE A 54 18.12 2.56 -21.61
CA PHE A 54 18.46 2.51 -20.19
C PHE A 54 18.89 1.10 -19.76
N SER A 55 19.85 1.03 -18.83
CA SER A 55 20.17 -0.24 -18.17
C SER A 55 18.97 -0.73 -17.35
N ILE A 56 18.88 -2.04 -17.09
CA ILE A 56 17.81 -2.60 -16.25
C ILE A 56 17.76 -1.97 -14.85
N SER A 57 18.91 -1.61 -14.29
CA SER A 57 19.02 -0.95 -12.98
C SER A 57 18.39 0.43 -13.02
N ASP A 58 18.77 1.25 -14.02
CA ASP A 58 18.26 2.61 -14.16
C ASP A 58 16.77 2.61 -14.52
N ALA A 59 16.35 1.71 -15.42
CA ALA A 59 14.96 1.53 -15.79
C ALA A 59 14.09 1.15 -14.59
N SER A 60 14.58 0.26 -13.71
CA SER A 60 13.88 -0.14 -12.49
C SER A 60 13.74 1.01 -11.49
N ALA A 61 14.80 1.81 -11.32
CA ALA A 61 14.78 2.99 -10.45
C ALA A 61 13.81 4.05 -10.96
N LEU A 62 13.84 4.35 -12.27
CA LEU A 62 12.93 5.29 -12.91
C LEU A 62 11.48 4.81 -12.86
N ASN A 63 11.22 3.52 -13.10
CA ASN A 63 9.89 2.94 -12.96
C ASN A 63 9.33 3.12 -11.54
N ALA A 64 10.14 2.87 -10.50
CA ALA A 64 9.72 3.10 -9.12
C ALA A 64 9.36 4.58 -8.87
N ILE A 65 10.17 5.52 -9.35
CA ILE A 65 9.89 6.97 -9.24
C ILE A 65 8.58 7.33 -9.95
N ILE A 66 8.38 6.84 -11.18
CA ILE A 66 7.17 7.09 -11.97
C ILE A 66 5.93 6.56 -11.25
N LEU A 67 5.95 5.31 -10.77
CA LEU A 67 4.82 4.72 -10.08
C LEU A 67 4.53 5.40 -8.74
N ILE A 68 5.55 5.78 -7.96
CA ILE A 68 5.37 6.57 -6.74
C ILE A 68 4.70 7.90 -7.06
N PHE A 69 5.19 8.61 -8.09
CA PHE A 69 4.63 9.88 -8.51
C PHE A 69 3.17 9.75 -8.97
N VAL A 70 2.87 8.79 -9.84
CA VAL A 70 1.50 8.53 -10.32
C VAL A 70 0.58 8.14 -9.16
N GLY A 71 1.01 7.24 -8.27
CA GLY A 71 0.23 6.86 -7.10
C GLY A 71 -0.06 8.03 -6.17
N GLY A 72 0.94 8.90 -5.95
CA GLY A 72 0.79 10.09 -5.10
C GLY A 72 -0.10 11.15 -5.74
N LEU A 73 0.03 11.35 -7.05
CA LEU A 73 -0.81 12.26 -7.82
C LEU A 73 -2.28 11.79 -7.83
N LEU A 74 -2.53 10.51 -8.12
CA LEU A 74 -3.87 9.94 -8.09
C LEU A 74 -4.49 9.98 -6.69
N THR A 75 -3.67 9.82 -5.64
CA THR A 75 -4.11 9.99 -4.25
C THR A 75 -4.49 11.45 -3.98
N GLY A 76 -3.65 12.39 -4.38
CA GLY A 76 -3.93 13.83 -4.25
C GLY A 76 -5.18 14.29 -5.00
N LEU A 77 -5.53 13.62 -6.09
CA LEU A 77 -6.76 13.84 -6.86
C LEU A 77 -7.99 13.09 -6.32
N GLY A 78 -7.83 12.26 -5.28
CA GLY A 78 -8.89 11.42 -4.70
C GLY A 78 -9.24 10.17 -5.50
N VAL A 79 -8.65 9.97 -6.69
CA VAL A 79 -8.94 8.83 -7.58
C VAL A 79 -8.36 7.52 -7.04
N TYR A 80 -7.18 7.59 -6.41
CA TYR A 80 -6.52 6.37 -5.91
C TYR A 80 -7.33 5.70 -4.79
N ASP A 81 -7.99 6.48 -3.94
CA ASP A 81 -8.76 5.95 -2.82
C ASP A 81 -10.02 5.20 -3.31
N GLU A 82 -10.66 5.67 -4.38
CA GLU A 82 -11.77 4.94 -5.03
C GLU A 82 -11.29 3.61 -5.64
N ILE A 83 -10.14 3.63 -6.32
CA ILE A 83 -9.53 2.40 -6.86
C ILE A 83 -9.19 1.45 -5.72
N ALA A 84 -8.65 1.96 -4.61
CA ALA A 84 -8.27 1.15 -3.45
C ALA A 84 -9.48 0.52 -2.74
N GLN A 85 -10.60 1.23 -2.63
CA GLN A 85 -11.85 0.67 -2.09
C GLN A 85 -12.38 -0.49 -2.92
N PHE A 86 -12.28 -0.40 -4.26
CA PHE A 86 -12.68 -1.49 -5.15
C PHE A 86 -11.67 -2.65 -5.16
N ALA A 87 -10.37 -2.34 -5.26
CA ALA A 87 -9.28 -3.29 -5.40
C ALA A 87 -8.93 -4.02 -4.10
N GLY A 88 -9.23 -3.41 -2.95
CA GLY A 88 -8.87 -3.90 -1.63
C GLY A 88 -7.37 -4.12 -1.52
N ALA A 89 -6.97 -5.33 -1.12
CA ALA A 89 -5.56 -5.68 -0.93
C ALA A 89 -4.70 -5.55 -2.21
N GLY A 90 -5.31 -5.53 -3.40
CA GLY A 90 -4.59 -5.45 -4.67
C GLY A 90 -3.84 -4.15 -4.90
N THR A 91 -4.28 -3.03 -4.32
CA THR A 91 -3.59 -1.73 -4.41
C THR A 91 -2.58 -1.49 -3.30
N ILE A 92 -2.57 -2.33 -2.26
CA ILE A 92 -1.66 -2.23 -1.10
C ILE A 92 -0.29 -2.83 -1.43
N VAL A 93 -0.27 -3.94 -2.20
CA VAL A 93 0.95 -4.68 -2.53
C VAL A 93 1.91 -3.91 -3.47
N PRO A 94 1.43 -3.25 -4.54
CA PRO A 94 2.31 -2.49 -5.44
C PRO A 94 2.85 -1.22 -4.78
N ILE A 95 3.97 -0.70 -5.30
CA ILE A 95 4.64 0.51 -4.78
C ILE A 95 3.75 1.76 -4.79
N THR A 96 2.72 1.79 -5.64
CA THR A 96 1.70 2.84 -5.66
C THR A 96 0.90 2.91 -4.35
N GLY A 97 0.68 1.76 -3.69
CA GLY A 97 0.01 1.67 -2.39
C GLY A 97 0.82 2.28 -1.28
N PHE A 98 2.16 2.09 -1.32
CA PHE A 98 3.07 2.78 -0.42
C PHE A 98 3.00 4.31 -0.60
N SER A 99 2.88 4.79 -1.85
CA SER A 99 2.70 6.22 -2.13
C SER A 99 1.40 6.76 -1.52
N ASN A 100 0.28 6.06 -1.70
CA ASN A 100 -1.00 6.41 -1.08
C ASN A 100 -0.92 6.45 0.45
N ALA A 101 -0.26 5.47 1.07
CA ALA A 101 -0.05 5.39 2.51
C ALA A 101 0.78 6.54 3.12
N ILE A 102 1.50 7.30 2.29
CA ILE A 102 2.21 8.53 2.70
C ILE A 102 1.36 9.76 2.40
N VAL A 103 0.82 9.85 1.18
CA VAL A 103 0.13 11.06 0.69
C VAL A 103 -1.22 11.26 1.38
N ALA A 104 -2.00 10.20 1.61
CA ALA A 104 -3.31 10.33 2.25
C ALA A 104 -3.19 10.88 3.69
N PRO A 105 -2.34 10.32 4.59
CA PRO A 105 -2.13 10.93 5.91
C PRO A 105 -1.52 12.33 5.86
N ALA A 106 -0.68 12.63 4.86
CA ALA A 106 -0.12 13.96 4.66
C ALA A 106 -1.21 15.01 4.38
N MET A 107 -2.22 14.65 3.59
CA MET A 107 -3.35 15.53 3.29
C MET A 107 -4.28 15.70 4.49
N GLU A 108 -4.60 14.59 5.18
CA GLU A 108 -5.47 14.56 6.36
C GLU A 108 -4.92 15.44 7.49
N HIS A 109 -3.65 15.25 7.87
CA HIS A 109 -3.04 15.90 9.03
C HIS A 109 -2.32 17.21 8.68
N LYS A 110 -2.50 17.72 7.45
CA LYS A 110 -1.91 19.00 7.04
C LYS A 110 -2.40 20.16 7.91
N GLN A 111 -3.66 20.11 8.36
CA GLN A 111 -4.28 21.17 9.16
C GLN A 111 -3.68 21.28 10.57
N GLU A 112 -3.06 20.21 11.07
CA GLU A 112 -2.37 20.15 12.37
C GLU A 112 -0.96 20.76 12.33
N GLY A 113 -0.54 21.27 11.17
CA GLY A 113 0.77 21.90 10.94
C GLY A 113 1.86 20.92 10.55
N TYR A 114 2.98 21.45 10.03
CA TYR A 114 4.04 20.63 9.42
C TYR A 114 4.80 19.74 10.41
N ILE A 115 4.98 20.20 11.65
CA ILE A 115 5.82 19.50 12.64
C ILE A 115 5.00 18.51 13.46
N LEU A 116 3.90 18.97 14.06
CA LEU A 116 3.08 18.17 14.97
C LEU A 116 2.07 17.28 14.22
N GLY A 117 1.57 17.75 13.07
CA GLY A 117 0.67 17.02 12.21
C GLY A 117 1.41 16.17 11.17
N LEU A 118 1.94 16.83 10.15
CA LEU A 118 2.47 16.14 8.97
C LEU A 118 3.66 15.21 9.30
N GLY A 119 4.64 15.70 10.06
CA GLY A 119 5.86 14.96 10.40
C GLY A 119 5.64 13.52 10.91
N PRO A 120 4.94 13.31 12.04
CA PRO A 120 4.69 11.96 12.56
C PRO A 120 3.69 11.16 11.72
N ASN A 121 2.67 11.82 11.15
CA ASN A 121 1.54 11.10 10.55
C ASN A 121 1.85 10.51 9.17
N ILE A 122 2.74 11.12 8.38
CA ILE A 122 3.16 10.52 7.09
C ILE A 122 3.91 9.19 7.24
N TYR A 123 4.50 8.95 8.42
CA TYR A 123 5.21 7.71 8.74
C TYR A 123 4.39 6.74 9.58
N SER A 124 3.15 7.07 9.93
CA SER A 124 2.29 6.19 10.73
C SER A 124 2.11 4.81 10.09
N VAL A 125 1.96 4.77 8.76
CA VAL A 125 1.85 3.53 7.97
C VAL A 125 3.19 3.16 7.30
N ALA A 126 3.93 4.15 6.78
CA ALA A 126 5.19 3.89 6.07
C ALA A 126 6.36 3.49 6.98
N GLY A 127 6.39 3.99 8.22
CA GLY A 127 7.47 3.76 9.19
C GLY A 127 7.66 2.28 9.55
N PRO A 128 6.59 1.55 9.94
CA PRO A 128 6.67 0.11 10.17
C PRO A 128 7.19 -0.65 8.94
N VAL A 129 6.68 -0.35 7.75
CA VAL A 129 7.08 -1.02 6.50
C VAL A 129 8.57 -0.83 6.22
N LEU A 130 9.08 0.40 6.34
CA LEU A 130 10.50 0.70 6.15
C LEU A 130 11.38 0.02 7.20
N THR A 131 10.94 0.01 8.45
CA THR A 131 11.68 -0.61 9.57
C THR A 131 11.84 -2.11 9.36
N TYR A 132 10.74 -2.81 9.09
CA TYR A 132 10.78 -4.25 8.85
C TYR A 132 11.50 -4.59 7.56
N GLY A 133 11.31 -3.82 6.49
CA GLY A 133 12.00 -4.01 5.22
C GLY A 133 13.53 -3.89 5.35
N MET A 134 14.01 -2.84 6.02
CA MET A 134 15.43 -2.62 6.23
C MET A 134 16.04 -3.67 7.17
N LEU A 135 15.34 -4.01 8.25
CA LEU A 135 15.76 -5.06 9.18
C LEU A 135 15.89 -6.42 8.47
N SER A 136 14.90 -6.80 7.67
CA SER A 136 14.95 -8.03 6.87
C SER A 136 16.10 -8.01 5.87
N ALA A 137 16.34 -6.89 5.18
CA ALA A 137 17.47 -6.76 4.25
C ALA A 137 18.83 -6.94 4.94
N ILE A 138 19.00 -6.37 6.14
CA ILE A 138 20.23 -6.53 6.95
C ILE A 138 20.42 -7.99 7.36
N ILE A 139 19.37 -8.64 7.88
CA ILE A 139 19.44 -10.05 8.32
C ILE A 139 19.82 -10.95 7.15
N ILE A 140 19.15 -10.81 6.00
CA ILE A 140 19.46 -11.60 4.80
C ILE A 140 20.87 -11.30 4.28
N GLY A 141 21.30 -10.03 4.33
CA GLY A 141 22.66 -9.62 3.98
C GLY A 141 23.72 -10.33 4.85
N ILE A 142 23.52 -10.39 6.16
CA ILE A 142 24.41 -11.09 7.10
C ILE A 142 24.43 -12.59 6.80
N ILE A 143 23.26 -13.22 6.61
CA ILE A 143 23.17 -14.64 6.28
C ILE A 143 23.94 -14.95 4.99
N LYS A 144 23.79 -14.12 3.95
CA LYS A 144 24.49 -14.29 2.69
C LYS A 144 26.02 -14.20 2.86
N ILE A 145 26.51 -13.26 3.67
CA ILE A 145 27.94 -13.12 3.96
C ILE A 145 28.47 -14.37 4.68
N LEU A 146 27.72 -14.90 5.66
CA LEU A 146 28.13 -16.09 6.42
C LEU A 146 28.09 -17.39 5.61
N LEU A 147 27.19 -17.52 4.64
CA LEU A 147 27.08 -18.71 3.78
C LEU A 147 28.01 -18.67 2.56
N SER A 148 28.44 -17.47 2.14
CA SER A 148 29.33 -17.29 1.00
C SER A 148 30.82 -17.35 1.38
N TYR A 149 31.12 -17.53 2.67
CA TYR A 149 32.44 -17.77 3.24
C TYR A 149 32.53 -19.23 3.70
#